data_AF-A0A6P6Q9T2-F1
#
_entry.id   AF-A0A6P6Q9T2-F1
#
_cell.length_a   1.000
_cell.length_b   1.000
_cell.length_c   1.000
_cell.angle_alpha   90.00
_cell.angle_beta   90.00
_cell.angle_gamma   90.00
#
_symmetry.space_group_name_H-M   'P 1'
#
loop_
_entity.id
_entity.type
_entity.pdbx_description
1 polymer ?
#
loop_
_entity_poly.entity_id
_entity_poly.type
_entity_poly.pdbx_seq_one_letter_code
_entity_poly.pdbx_strand_id
1 'polypeptide(L)'
;MGTTDFLPVKPRHQWEWHSCHQHYHSMDAFSHYDLLDINTGLKVAEGHKASFCLEDTGCDPGFHRRYACTAHTQGLSPGCHDTYAANIDCQWIDITDVPPGNYILKVTVNPDFLVPESDFSNNVVRCEVIYTGVYIQTRNCVLTGM
;
A
#
# COMPACT_ATOMS: atom_id res chain seq x y z
N MET A 1 3.29 -11.03 -10.32
CA MET A 1 4.49 -11.21 -9.46
C MET A 1 5.74 -11.16 -10.32
N GLY A 2 6.76 -10.43 -9.86
CA GLY A 2 8.03 -10.27 -10.57
C GLY A 2 9.06 -11.37 -10.28
N THR A 3 10.22 -11.28 -10.94
CA THR A 3 11.33 -12.25 -10.83
C THR A 3 12.61 -11.64 -10.25
N THR A 4 12.61 -10.34 -9.95
CA THR A 4 13.74 -9.59 -9.41
C THR A 4 13.32 -8.76 -8.20
N ASP A 5 14.32 -8.31 -7.44
CA ASP A 5 14.11 -7.53 -6.23
C ASP A 5 13.43 -6.20 -6.56
N PHE A 6 12.38 -5.86 -5.82
CA PHE A 6 11.79 -4.53 -5.85
C PHE A 6 12.61 -3.64 -4.92
N LEU A 7 13.34 -2.69 -5.47
CA LEU A 7 14.27 -1.84 -4.73
C LEU A 7 13.82 -0.38 -4.74
N PRO A 8 13.99 0.35 -3.63
CA PRO A 8 13.67 1.77 -3.61
C PRO A 8 14.60 2.56 -4.53
N VAL A 9 14.04 3.55 -5.23
CA VAL A 9 14.80 4.41 -6.14
C VAL A 9 15.62 5.47 -5.38
N LYS A 10 15.14 5.92 -4.22
CA LYS A 10 15.86 6.91 -3.42
C LYS A 10 17.16 6.32 -2.87
N PRO A 11 18.31 6.99 -3.08
CA PRO A 11 19.55 6.56 -2.45
C PRO A 11 19.45 6.71 -0.93
N ARG A 12 20.16 5.87 -0.18
CA ARG A 12 20.06 5.77 1.28
C ARG A 12 20.19 7.10 2.05
N HIS A 13 20.96 8.06 1.52
CA HIS A 13 21.13 9.37 2.16
C HIS A 13 19.90 10.30 2.05
N GLN A 14 18.90 9.92 1.25
CA GLN A 14 17.62 10.63 1.09
C GLN A 14 16.47 9.91 1.80
N TRP A 15 16.75 8.83 2.54
CA TRP A 15 15.73 8.15 3.32
C TRP A 15 15.36 8.99 4.53
N GLU A 16 14.07 9.07 4.80
CA GLU A 16 13.53 9.93 5.86
C GLU A 16 13.27 9.09 7.12
N TRP A 17 13.69 9.59 8.28
CA TRP A 17 13.42 8.91 9.55
C TRP A 17 11.99 9.19 9.99
N HIS A 18 11.22 8.14 10.25
CA HIS A 18 9.84 8.28 10.71
C HIS A 18 9.73 7.98 12.20
N SER A 19 9.52 9.02 13.00
CA SER A 19 9.50 8.92 14.47
C SER A 19 8.37 8.05 15.01
N CYS A 20 7.24 7.94 14.30
CA CYS A 20 6.13 7.09 14.74
C CYS A 20 6.47 5.60 14.61
N HIS A 21 7.33 5.23 13.66
CA HIS A 21 7.62 3.83 13.33
C HIS A 21 9.06 3.41 13.68
N GLN A 22 9.89 4.37 14.12
CA GLN A 22 11.26 4.15 14.60
C GLN A 22 12.17 3.46 13.56
N HIS A 23 12.01 3.79 12.28
CA HIS A 23 12.88 3.34 11.19
C HIS A 23 12.87 4.33 10.01
N TYR A 24 13.75 4.09 9.03
CA TYR A 24 13.86 4.91 7.81
C TYR A 24 12.86 4.48 6.74
N HIS A 25 12.34 5.44 6.00
CA HIS A 25 11.48 5.23 4.85
C HIS A 25 12.21 5.55 3.55
N SER A 26 12.13 4.63 2.59
CA SER A 26 12.89 4.70 1.33
C SER A 26 12.05 5.17 0.14
N MET A 27 10.75 5.38 0.34
CA MET A 27 9.80 5.91 -0.63
C MET A 27 8.84 6.87 0.07
N ASP A 28 8.39 7.92 -0.61
CA ASP A 28 7.45 8.91 -0.03
C ASP A 28 6.02 8.38 0.03
N ALA A 29 5.60 7.64 -1.01
CA ALA A 29 4.35 6.91 -1.05
C ALA A 29 4.58 5.57 -1.73
N PHE A 30 4.29 4.47 -1.03
CA PHE A 30 4.30 3.13 -1.64
C PHE A 30 2.95 2.81 -2.27
N SER A 31 1.86 3.29 -1.66
CA SER A 31 0.51 3.12 -2.21
C SER A 31 -0.41 4.27 -1.87
N HIS A 32 -1.39 4.47 -2.75
CA HIS A 32 -2.49 5.43 -2.59
C HIS A 32 -3.78 4.69 -2.28
N TYR A 33 -4.54 5.24 -1.33
CA TYR A 33 -5.84 4.74 -0.93
C TYR A 33 -6.90 5.79 -1.24
N ASP A 34 -7.71 5.54 -2.25
CA ASP A 34 -8.81 6.43 -2.62
C ASP A 34 -10.13 5.79 -2.19
N LEU A 35 -11.01 6.57 -1.57
CA LEU A 35 -12.42 6.22 -1.43
C LEU A 35 -13.20 6.97 -2.50
N LEU A 36 -13.89 6.23 -3.36
CA LEU A 36 -14.61 6.76 -4.51
C LEU A 36 -16.12 6.58 -4.31
N ASP A 37 -16.91 7.60 -4.64
CA ASP A 37 -18.36 7.45 -4.71
C ASP A 37 -18.75 6.44 -5.80
N ILE A 38 -19.64 5.49 -5.49
CA ILE A 38 -19.95 4.38 -6.40
C ILE A 38 -20.68 4.83 -7.68
N ASN A 39 -21.44 5.94 -7.61
CA ASN A 39 -22.28 6.39 -8.71
C ASN A 39 -21.51 7.29 -9.68
N THR A 40 -20.70 8.19 -9.13
CA THR A 40 -19.96 9.21 -9.88
C THR A 40 -18.53 8.77 -10.20
N GLY A 41 -17.97 7.83 -9.43
CA GLY A 41 -16.56 7.43 -9.50
C GLY A 41 -15.59 8.51 -8.99
N LEU A 42 -16.09 9.63 -8.47
CA LEU A 42 -15.28 10.73 -7.96
C LEU A 42 -14.70 10.38 -6.60
N LYS A 43 -13.48 10.88 -6.34
CA LYS A 43 -12.82 10.74 -5.05
C LYS A 43 -13.56 11.57 -4.00
N VAL A 44 -13.94 10.95 -2.89
CA VAL A 44 -14.63 11.59 -1.76
C VAL A 44 -13.75 11.68 -0.51
N ALA A 45 -12.77 10.79 -0.39
CA ALA A 45 -11.73 10.85 0.62
C ALA A 45 -10.46 10.20 0.08
N GLU A 46 -9.34 10.60 0.63
CA GLU A 46 -8.05 9.99 0.32
C GLU A 46 -7.29 9.73 1.60
N GLY A 47 -6.54 8.64 1.57
CA GLY A 47 -5.51 8.33 2.51
C GLY A 47 -4.27 7.95 1.73
N HIS A 48 -3.12 8.14 2.36
CA HIS A 48 -1.87 7.71 1.79
C HIS A 48 -1.25 6.71 2.73
N LYS A 49 -0.66 5.69 2.14
CA LYS A 49 0.36 4.90 2.80
C LYS A 49 1.65 5.72 2.68
N ALA A 50 1.72 6.81 3.45
CA ALA A 50 2.81 7.77 3.42
C ALA A 50 4.02 7.18 4.13
N SER A 51 5.09 6.99 3.36
CA SER A 51 6.44 6.64 3.79
C SER A 51 6.58 5.25 4.41
N PHE A 52 7.36 4.37 3.75
CA PHE A 52 7.44 2.94 4.07
C PHE A 52 8.87 2.44 4.14
N CYS A 53 9.08 1.47 5.02
CA CYS A 53 10.25 0.63 4.93
C CYS A 53 9.93 -0.63 4.11
N LEU A 54 10.69 -0.90 3.05
CA LEU A 54 10.48 -2.11 2.27
C LEU A 54 11.20 -3.29 2.93
N GLU A 55 10.47 -4.28 3.42
CA GLU A 55 11.06 -5.50 3.99
C GLU A 55 10.32 -6.80 3.68
N ASP A 56 11.04 -7.92 3.82
CA ASP A 56 10.47 -9.25 3.66
C ASP A 56 9.81 -9.70 4.97
N THR A 57 8.56 -9.28 5.21
CA THR A 57 7.79 -9.67 6.42
C THR A 57 7.36 -11.14 6.42
N GLY A 58 7.32 -11.77 5.25
CA GLY A 58 6.95 -13.16 5.01
C GLY A 58 7.28 -13.56 3.57
N CYS A 59 7.38 -14.87 3.33
CA CYS A 59 7.64 -15.41 1.99
C CYS A 59 6.90 -16.72 1.76
N ASP A 60 6.60 -17.00 0.51
CA ASP A 60 6.05 -18.27 0.06
C ASP A 60 7.01 -19.44 0.35
N PRO A 61 6.51 -20.68 0.48
CA PRO A 61 7.36 -21.84 0.68
C PRO A 61 8.46 -21.97 -0.38
N GLY A 62 9.71 -22.10 0.07
CA GLY A 62 10.89 -22.18 -0.82
C GLY A 62 11.59 -20.86 -1.08
N PHE A 63 11.05 -19.73 -0.61
CA PHE A 63 11.69 -18.42 -0.68
C PHE A 63 12.27 -18.00 0.69
N HIS A 64 13.25 -17.11 0.66
CA HIS A 64 13.98 -16.65 1.84
C HIS A 64 14.01 -15.12 1.92
N ARG A 65 13.79 -14.60 3.13
CA ARG A 65 13.89 -13.18 3.46
C ARG A 65 15.33 -12.68 3.28
N ARG A 66 15.50 -11.49 2.73
CA ARG A 66 16.78 -10.80 2.55
C ARG A 66 16.77 -9.37 3.07
N TYR A 67 15.62 -8.70 3.04
CA TYR A 67 15.50 -7.31 3.48
C TYR A 67 14.80 -7.22 4.83
N ALA A 68 15.38 -6.45 5.74
CA ALA A 68 14.82 -6.13 7.04
C ALA A 68 15.12 -4.67 7.40
N CYS A 69 14.08 -3.94 7.80
CA CYS A 69 14.17 -2.54 8.20
C CYS A 69 15.13 -2.34 9.39
N THR A 70 15.06 -3.26 10.34
CA THR A 70 15.90 -3.31 11.54
C THR A 70 17.39 -3.54 11.20
N ALA A 71 17.67 -4.15 10.05
CA ALA A 71 19.03 -4.36 9.53
C ALA A 71 19.50 -3.21 8.61
N HIS A 72 18.70 -2.14 8.46
CA HIS A 72 19.00 -0.97 7.62
C HIS A 72 19.19 -1.31 6.13
N THR A 73 18.53 -2.38 5.67
CA THR A 73 18.46 -2.80 4.26
C THR A 73 17.01 -2.77 3.84
N GLN A 74 16.70 -2.24 2.67
CA GLN A 74 15.33 -2.17 2.19
C GLN A 74 15.19 -2.70 0.77
N GLY A 75 14.08 -3.40 0.55
CA GLY A 75 13.70 -4.04 -0.69
C GLY A 75 12.66 -5.12 -0.44
N LEU A 76 12.08 -5.65 -1.52
CA LEU A 76 11.21 -6.82 -1.47
C LEU A 76 11.76 -7.90 -2.39
N SER A 77 12.00 -9.08 -1.83
CA SER A 77 12.50 -10.24 -2.56
C SER A 77 11.40 -10.89 -3.42
N PRO A 78 11.75 -11.51 -4.57
CA PRO A 78 10.81 -12.36 -5.29
C PRO A 78 10.24 -13.45 -4.39
N GLY A 79 8.93 -13.68 -4.48
CA GLY A 79 8.22 -14.65 -3.64
C GLY A 79 8.06 -14.24 -2.16
N CYS A 80 8.46 -13.02 -1.81
CA CYS A 80 8.21 -12.44 -0.49
C CYS A 80 7.15 -11.33 -0.56
N HIS A 81 6.59 -11.00 0.59
CA HIS A 81 5.59 -9.94 0.74
C HIS A 81 5.90 -9.06 1.94
N ASP A 82 5.48 -7.80 1.83
CA ASP A 82 5.59 -6.80 2.89
C ASP A 82 4.21 -6.50 3.46
N THR A 83 3.92 -7.10 4.62
CA THR A 83 2.62 -7.04 5.28
C THR A 83 2.65 -6.04 6.41
N TYR A 84 1.82 -5.02 6.29
CA TYR A 84 1.61 -4.04 7.33
C TYR A 84 0.30 -4.26 8.05
N ALA A 85 0.38 -4.35 9.37
CA ALA A 85 -0.77 -4.56 10.21
C ALA A 85 -1.64 -3.30 10.31
N ALA A 86 -2.96 -3.50 10.42
CA ALA A 86 -3.95 -2.41 10.44
C ALA A 86 -3.83 -1.48 11.67
N ASN A 87 -3.12 -1.91 12.72
CA ASN A 87 -2.88 -1.12 13.93
C ASN A 87 -1.67 -0.18 13.82
N ILE A 88 -1.01 -0.12 12.66
CA ILE A 88 0.12 0.77 12.44
C ILE A 88 -0.40 2.16 12.11
N ASP A 89 0.09 3.15 12.85
CA ASP A 89 -0.32 4.55 12.69
C ASP A 89 -0.12 5.05 11.26
N CYS A 90 -0.97 5.99 10.85
CA CYS A 90 -0.95 6.65 9.53
C CYS A 90 -1.29 5.71 8.35
N GLN A 91 -2.06 4.63 8.59
CA GLN A 91 -2.52 3.69 7.56
C GLN A 91 -4.04 3.65 7.41
N TRP A 92 -4.69 4.82 7.39
CA TRP A 92 -6.14 4.92 7.21
C TRP A 92 -6.51 6.00 6.19
N ILE A 93 -7.71 5.85 5.64
CA ILE A 93 -8.43 6.96 5.01
C ILE A 93 -9.25 7.61 6.11
N ASP A 94 -9.07 8.89 6.36
CA ASP A 94 -9.96 9.63 7.24
C ASP A 94 -11.30 9.82 6.53
N ILE A 95 -12.37 9.31 7.17
CA ILE A 95 -13.73 9.38 6.64
C ILE A 95 -14.66 10.18 7.55
N THR A 96 -14.11 11.01 8.44
CA THR A 96 -14.88 11.80 9.43
C THR A 96 -15.99 12.61 8.77
N ASP A 97 -15.72 13.18 7.59
CA ASP A 97 -16.65 14.03 6.84
C ASP A 97 -17.35 13.30 5.68
N VAL A 98 -17.15 11.99 5.53
CA VAL A 98 -17.81 11.18 4.49
C VAL A 98 -19.18 10.74 5.02
N PRO A 99 -20.29 10.99 4.30
CA PRO A 99 -21.61 10.55 4.74
C PRO A 99 -21.78 9.02 4.59
N PRO A 100 -22.80 8.41 5.23
CA PRO A 100 -23.18 7.03 4.95
C PRO A 100 -23.51 6.82 3.47
N GLY A 101 -23.10 5.69 2.90
CA GLY A 101 -23.27 5.40 1.48
C GLY A 101 -22.53 4.17 1.00
N ASN A 102 -22.57 3.97 -0.31
CA ASN A 102 -21.84 2.92 -1.00
C ASN A 102 -20.67 3.54 -1.77
N TYR A 103 -19.50 2.94 -1.62
CA TYR A 103 -18.23 3.45 -2.12
C TYR A 103 -17.41 2.34 -2.75
N ILE A 104 -16.38 2.74 -3.48
CA ILE A 104 -15.31 1.86 -3.93
C ILE A 104 -14.02 2.28 -3.23
N LEU A 105 -13.43 1.37 -2.46
CA LEU A 105 -12.06 1.50 -2.01
C LEU A 105 -11.15 1.11 -3.19
N LYS A 106 -10.30 2.03 -3.63
CA LYS A 106 -9.29 1.80 -4.65
C LYS A 106 -7.91 1.93 -4.01
N VAL A 107 -7.15 0.83 -4.01
CA VAL A 107 -5.76 0.81 -3.57
C VAL A 107 -4.87 0.69 -4.79
N THR A 108 -3.92 1.60 -4.95
CA THR A 108 -2.93 1.56 -6.05
C THR A 108 -1.54 1.46 -5.47
N VAL A 109 -0.81 0.40 -5.80
CA VAL A 109 0.61 0.21 -5.43
C VAL A 109 1.51 0.83 -6.50
N ASN A 110 2.60 1.48 -6.08
CA ASN A 110 3.55 2.16 -6.97
C ASN A 110 2.84 3.07 -8.01
N PRO A 111 1.95 3.98 -7.56
CA PRO A 111 1.04 4.72 -8.44
C PRO A 111 1.75 5.64 -9.43
N ASP A 112 2.94 6.11 -9.09
CA ASP A 112 3.75 7.03 -9.90
C ASP A 112 4.80 6.29 -10.76
N PHE A 113 4.77 4.95 -10.79
CA PHE A 113 5.68 4.11 -11.58
C PHE A 113 7.17 4.36 -11.27
N LEU A 114 7.48 4.77 -10.04
CA LEU A 114 8.83 5.14 -9.65
C LEU A 114 9.76 3.92 -9.68
N VAL A 115 9.28 2.78 -9.19
CA VAL A 115 10.04 1.53 -9.24
C VAL A 115 9.63 0.74 -10.50
N PRO A 116 10.58 0.27 -11.32
CA PRO A 116 10.26 -0.56 -12.48
C PRO A 116 9.64 -1.89 -12.09
N GLU A 117 8.55 -2.27 -12.74
CA GLU A 117 7.89 -3.55 -12.59
C GLU A 117 7.70 -4.22 -13.95
N SER A 118 7.62 -5.55 -13.97
CA SER A 118 7.40 -6.31 -15.22
C SER A 118 5.98 -6.15 -15.77
N ASP A 119 5.03 -5.80 -14.91
CA ASP A 119 3.62 -5.65 -15.23
C ASP A 119 2.97 -4.69 -14.22
N PHE A 120 2.49 -3.55 -14.70
CA PHE A 120 1.79 -2.56 -13.88
C PHE A 120 0.26 -2.70 -13.94
N SER A 121 -0.26 -3.59 -14.80
CA SER A 121 -1.71 -3.76 -14.96
C SER A 121 -2.36 -4.33 -13.71
N ASN A 122 -1.58 -5.00 -12.85
CA ASN A 122 -2.05 -5.66 -11.63
C ASN A 122 -1.84 -4.82 -10.35
N ASN A 123 -1.46 -3.54 -10.47
CA ASN A 123 -1.14 -2.68 -9.31
C ASN A 123 -2.37 -2.11 -8.59
N VAL A 124 -3.59 -2.32 -9.11
CA VAL A 124 -4.80 -1.72 -8.58
C VAL A 124 -5.76 -2.77 -8.03
N VAL A 125 -6.11 -2.65 -6.75
CA VAL A 125 -7.20 -3.39 -6.12
C VAL A 125 -8.40 -2.47 -5.95
N ARG A 126 -9.60 -2.98 -6.25
CA ARG A 126 -10.86 -2.29 -5.96
C ARG A 126 -11.75 -3.19 -5.12
N CYS A 127 -12.35 -2.61 -4.07
CA CYS A 127 -13.30 -3.30 -3.20
C CYS A 127 -14.58 -2.46 -3.08
N GLU A 128 -15.73 -3.13 -3.00
CA GLU A 128 -16.97 -2.49 -2.62
C GLU A 128 -16.98 -2.20 -1.12
N VAL A 129 -17.40 -0.99 -0.76
CA VAL A 129 -17.50 -0.53 0.62
C VAL A 129 -18.92 -0.06 0.90
N ILE A 130 -19.51 -0.59 1.95
CA ILE A 130 -20.80 -0.14 2.48
C ILE A 130 -20.52 0.53 3.83
N TYR A 131 -20.80 1.83 3.91
CA TYR A 131 -20.66 2.61 5.13
C TYR A 131 -22.02 3.07 5.64
N THR A 132 -22.36 2.72 6.87
CA THR A 132 -23.69 3.01 7.45
C THR A 132 -23.72 4.20 8.39
N GLY A 133 -22.59 4.89 8.57
CA GLY A 133 -22.42 5.88 9.63
C GLY A 133 -21.87 5.28 10.93
N VAL A 134 -22.03 3.97 11.14
CA VAL A 134 -21.64 3.28 12.37
C VAL A 134 -20.66 2.13 12.11
N TYR A 135 -20.85 1.40 11.01
CA TYR A 135 -19.97 0.31 10.62
C TYR A 135 -19.60 0.41 9.15
N ILE A 136 -18.45 -0.18 8.83
CA ILE A 136 -17.96 -0.35 7.46
C ILE A 136 -17.96 -1.84 7.16
N GLN A 137 -18.35 -2.17 5.94
CA GLN A 137 -18.14 -3.49 5.39
C GLN A 137 -17.47 -3.40 4.03
N THR A 138 -16.38 -4.13 3.88
CA THR A 138 -15.63 -4.27 2.62
C THR A 138 -15.91 -5.64 2.01
N ARG A 139 -16.23 -5.69 0.72
CA ARG A 139 -16.55 -6.92 0.00
C ARG A 139 -16.01 -6.86 -1.43
N ASN A 140 -16.05 -8.01 -2.11
CA ASN A 140 -15.80 -8.11 -3.55
C ASN A 140 -14.50 -7.42 -4.00
N CYS A 141 -13.43 -7.60 -3.21
CA CYS A 141 -12.12 -7.09 -3.56
C CYS A 141 -11.56 -7.83 -4.77
N VAL A 142 -11.22 -7.09 -5.82
CA VAL A 142 -10.66 -7.63 -7.06
C VAL A 142 -9.42 -6.85 -7.46
N LEU A 143 -8.42 -7.58 -7.96
CA LEU A 143 -7.33 -6.99 -8.73
C LEU A 143 -7.90 -6.57 -10.08
N THR A 144 -7.99 -5.27 -10.31
CA THR A 144 -8.36 -4.70 -11.61
C THR A 144 -7.12 -4.70 -12.50
N GLY A 145 -7.17 -5.44 -13.60
CA GLY A 145 -6.00 -5.67 -14.47
C GLY A 145 -6.04 -6.94 -15.34
N MET A 146 -6.98 -7.85 -15.09
CA MET A 146 -7.27 -9.00 -15.95
C MET A 146 -8.52 -8.77 -16.81
#